data_AF-A0A5Q4T5E3-F1
#
_entry.id   AF-A0A5Q4T5E3-F1
#
_cell.length_a   1.000
_cell.length_b   1.000
_cell.length_c   1.000
_cell.angle_alpha   90.00
_cell.angle_beta   90.00
_cell.angle_gamma   90.00
#
_symmetry.space_group_name_H-M   'P 1'
#
loop_
_entity.id
_entity.type
_entity.pdbx_description
1 polymer ?
#
loop_
_entity_poly.entity_id
_entity_poly.type
_entity_poly.pdbx_seq_one_letter_code
_entity_poly.pdbx_strand_id
1 'polypeptide(L)'
;MSGAESSWIRGVLLHCSPEPSGPHPDAAGACAALDAARGDLDRLSGDPHPCTKQYDPVTVSATGAWRGRPTAWHKTFANACELSTATGALFRF
;
A
#
# COMPACT_ATOMS: atom_id res chain seq x y z
N MET A 1 -10.87 5.28 -31.15
CA MET A 1 -12.06 5.11 -30.31
C MET A 1 -11.60 4.54 -28.97
N SER A 2 -11.72 5.39 -27.94
CA SER A 2 -11.79 5.14 -26.50
C SER A 2 -10.87 4.07 -25.89
N GLY A 3 -9.82 4.57 -25.21
CA GLY A 3 -9.04 3.78 -24.26
C GLY A 3 -9.94 3.25 -23.16
N ALA A 4 -9.88 1.95 -22.94
CA ALA A 4 -10.45 1.33 -21.76
C ALA A 4 -9.57 1.70 -20.57
N GLU A 5 -9.83 2.85 -19.96
CA GLU A 5 -9.47 3.09 -18.56
C GLU A 5 -10.31 2.11 -17.73
N SER A 6 -9.89 0.85 -17.69
CA SER A 6 -10.40 -0.11 -16.73
C SER A 6 -9.75 0.25 -15.39
N SER A 7 -10.21 1.34 -14.79
CA SER A 7 -9.88 1.77 -13.43
C SER A 7 -10.57 0.85 -12.44
N TRP A 8 -10.16 -0.43 -12.44
CA TRP A 8 -10.52 -1.34 -11.37
C TRP A 8 -9.75 -0.91 -10.13
N ILE A 9 -10.34 0.04 -9.40
CA ILE A 9 -9.90 0.40 -8.05
C ILE A 9 -10.08 -0.86 -7.21
N ARG A 10 -8.97 -1.47 -6.82
CA ARG A 10 -8.95 -2.51 -5.80
C ARG A 10 -8.67 -1.86 -4.46
N GLY A 11 -9.39 -2.30 -3.45
CA GLY A 11 -9.20 -1.88 -2.06
C GLY A 11 -9.55 -3.03 -1.15
N VAL A 12 -8.78 -3.20 -0.08
CA VAL A 12 -8.99 -4.23 0.94
C VAL A 12 -8.97 -3.58 2.32
N LEU A 13 -9.72 -4.16 3.25
CA LEU A 13 -9.65 -3.77 4.65
C LEU A 13 -8.48 -4.49 5.33
N LEU A 14 -7.83 -3.78 6.25
CA LEU A 14 -6.79 -4.32 7.11
C LEU A 14 -7.09 -3.92 8.56
N HIS A 15 -7.21 -4.91 9.43
CA HIS A 15 -7.32 -4.71 10.87
C HIS A 15 -6.08 -5.28 11.54
N CYS A 16 -5.41 -4.50 12.39
CA CYS A 16 -4.17 -4.94 13.05
C CYS A 16 -4.30 -5.24 14.53
N SER A 17 -5.37 -4.79 15.19
CA SER A 17 -5.60 -5.02 16.61
C SER A 17 -7.01 -5.56 16.83
N PRO A 18 -7.21 -6.55 17.72
CA PRO A 18 -6.20 -7.22 18.56
C PRO A 18 -5.26 -8.17 17.79
N GLU A 19 -5.68 -8.69 16.64
CA GLU A 19 -4.87 -9.56 15.77
C GLU A 19 -5.00 -9.14 14.29
N PRO A 20 -3.97 -9.36 13.44
CA PRO A 20 -4.03 -9.09 12.01
C PRO A 20 -5.14 -9.86 11.30
N SER A 21 -6.05 -9.16 10.62
CA SER A 21 -7.20 -9.75 9.94
C SER A 21 -7.76 -8.86 8.83
N GLY A 22 -8.66 -9.42 8.01
CA GLY A 22 -9.30 -8.76 6.88
C GLY A 22 -8.97 -9.43 5.55
N PRO A 23 -9.53 -8.92 4.43
CA PRO A 23 -9.31 -9.48 3.10
C PRO A 23 -7.91 -9.20 2.51
N HIS A 24 -7.02 -8.52 3.23
CA HIS A 24 -5.64 -8.35 2.79
C HIS A 24 -4.91 -9.71 2.76
N PRO A 25 -4.34 -10.13 1.62
CA PRO A 25 -3.78 -11.48 1.44
C PRO A 25 -2.61 -11.78 2.37
N ASP A 26 -1.87 -10.75 2.78
CA ASP A 26 -0.82 -10.82 3.80
C ASP A 26 -1.08 -9.80 4.93
N ALA A 27 -2.18 -9.99 5.67
CA ALA A 27 -2.55 -9.07 6.75
C ALA A 27 -1.45 -8.94 7.83
N ALA A 28 -0.77 -10.05 8.16
CA ALA A 28 0.29 -10.06 9.14
C ALA A 28 1.51 -9.22 8.70
N GLY A 29 1.99 -9.41 7.47
CA GLY A 29 3.10 -8.62 6.92
C GLY A 29 2.75 -7.14 6.76
N ALA A 30 1.52 -6.83 6.34
CA ALA A 30 1.06 -5.44 6.22
C ALA A 30 1.01 -4.72 7.58
N CYS A 31 0.50 -5.39 8.62
CA CYS A 31 0.48 -4.83 9.98
C CYS A 31 1.89 -4.67 10.56
N ALA A 32 2.79 -5.64 10.34
CA ALA A 32 4.19 -5.52 10.75
C ALA A 32 4.90 -4.32 10.09
N ALA A 33 4.64 -4.08 8.80
CA ALA A 33 5.17 -2.92 8.07
C ALA A 33 4.66 -1.60 8.66
N LEU A 34 3.35 -1.50 8.97
CA LEU A 34 2.76 -0.34 9.63
C LEU A 34 3.35 -0.10 11.03
N ASP A 35 3.56 -1.15 11.82
CA ASP A 35 4.15 -1.03 13.15
C ASP A 35 5.62 -0.58 13.08
N ALA A 36 6.41 -1.13 12.17
CA ALA A 36 7.81 -0.72 11.95
C ALA A 36 7.91 0.75 11.54
N ALA A 37 6.98 1.20 10.68
CA ALA A 37 6.87 2.59 10.24
C ALA A 37 6.14 3.49 11.26
N ARG A 38 5.64 2.96 12.38
CA ARG A 38 4.86 3.68 13.39
C ARG A 38 3.64 4.41 12.81
N GLY A 39 2.97 3.79 11.84
CA GLY A 39 1.80 4.32 11.14
C GLY A 39 2.10 5.44 10.15
N ASP A 40 3.37 5.75 9.89
CA ASP A 40 3.79 6.74 8.89
C ASP A 40 4.07 6.04 7.54
N LEU A 41 3.14 6.17 6.60
CA LEU A 41 3.22 5.47 5.32
C LEU A 41 4.38 5.95 4.43
N ASP A 42 4.92 7.14 4.66
CA ASP A 42 6.10 7.62 3.95
C ASP A 42 7.41 7.03 4.50
N ARG A 43 7.34 6.32 5.64
CA ARG A 43 8.48 5.65 6.29
C ARG A 43 8.43 4.13 6.15
N LEU A 44 7.57 3.61 5.28
CA LEU A 44 7.53 2.19 4.98
C LEU A 44 8.90 1.73 4.44
N SER A 45 9.34 0.59 4.96
CA SER A 45 10.48 -0.14 4.43
C SER A 45 9.93 -1.18 3.46
N GLY A 46 9.82 -0.79 2.18
CA GLY A 46 9.44 -1.74 1.13
C GLY A 46 10.55 -2.76 0.86
N ASP A 47 10.47 -3.42 -0.29
CA ASP A 47 11.44 -4.45 -0.70
C ASP A 47 12.37 -3.89 -1.79
N PRO A 48 13.54 -3.33 -1.46
CA PRO A 48 14.37 -2.63 -2.44
C PRO A 48 14.98 -3.61 -3.46
N HIS A 49 14.52 -3.51 -4.70
CA HIS A 49 15.03 -4.26 -5.85
C HIS A 49 15.04 -3.39 -7.12
N PRO A 50 15.82 -3.75 -8.16
CA PRO A 50 15.83 -3.00 -9.42
C PRO A 50 14.44 -2.96 -10.09
N CYS A 51 14.08 -1.78 -10.62
CA CYS A 51 12.87 -1.57 -11.41
C CYS A 51 13.21 -1.07 -12.82
N THR A 52 12.36 -1.39 -13.79
CA THR A 52 12.43 -0.77 -15.12
C THR A 52 12.08 0.73 -15.03
N LYS A 53 12.45 1.50 -16.07
CA LYS A 53 12.13 2.93 -16.17
C LYS A 53 10.82 3.19 -16.93
N GLN A 54 9.97 2.18 -17.09
CA GLN A 54 8.66 2.35 -17.70
C GLN A 54 7.81 3.26 -16.81
N TYR A 55 7.15 4.22 -17.45
CA TYR A 55 6.18 5.08 -16.79
C TYR A 55 4.77 4.54 -17.06
N ASP A 56 4.17 3.99 -16.02
CA ASP A 56 2.81 3.43 -15.99
C ASP A 56 2.24 3.68 -14.59
N PRO A 57 1.84 4.93 -14.29
CA PRO A 57 1.71 5.41 -12.93
C PRO A 57 0.57 4.73 -12.18
N VAL A 58 0.84 4.40 -10.91
CA VAL A 58 -0.14 3.80 -9.99
C VAL A 58 -0.36 4.73 -8.80
N THR A 59 -1.62 5.01 -8.48
CA THR A 59 -1.99 5.79 -7.30
C THR A 59 -2.64 4.89 -6.27
N VAL A 60 -2.10 4.93 -5.05
CA VAL A 60 -2.63 4.17 -3.90
C VAL A 60 -3.07 5.14 -2.81
N SER A 61 -4.04 4.71 -2.00
CA SER A 61 -4.50 5.46 -0.83
C SER A 61 -4.72 4.53 0.36
N ALA A 62 -4.55 5.08 1.56
CA ALA A 62 -4.89 4.44 2.82
C ALA A 62 -5.67 5.43 3.68
N THR A 63 -6.86 5.01 4.10
CA THR A 63 -7.74 5.77 4.98
C THR A 63 -8.16 4.92 6.16
N GLY A 64 -8.28 5.53 7.33
CA GLY A 64 -8.69 4.84 8.54
C GLY A 64 -8.07 5.45 9.79
N ALA A 65 -7.69 4.61 10.74
CA ALA A 65 -6.98 5.03 11.95
C ALA A 65 -5.91 4.01 12.34
N TRP A 66 -4.74 4.52 12.69
CA TRP A 66 -3.67 3.73 13.30
C TRP A 66 -3.53 4.13 14.77
N ARG A 67 -3.79 3.20 15.69
CA ARG A 67 -3.75 3.43 17.16
C ARG A 67 -4.48 4.69 17.62
N GLY A 68 -5.68 4.92 17.06
CA GLY A 68 -6.53 6.07 17.36
C GLY A 68 -6.14 7.37 16.65
N ARG A 69 -5.04 7.41 15.90
CA ARG A 69 -4.67 8.57 15.06
C ARG A 69 -5.30 8.40 13.68
N PRO A 70 -6.05 9.39 13.18
CA PRO A 70 -6.63 9.31 11.85
C PRO A 70 -5.52 9.26 10.80
N THR A 71 -5.72 8.41 9.79
CA THR A 71 -4.83 8.23 8.65
C THR A 71 -5.61 8.60 7.39
N ALA A 72 -5.09 9.55 6.63
CA ALA A 72 -5.54 9.87 5.28
C ALA A 72 -4.29 10.15 4.46
N TRP A 73 -3.90 9.16 3.65
CA TRP A 73 -2.66 9.19 2.90
C TRP A 73 -2.92 8.70 1.48
N HIS A 74 -2.24 9.31 0.51
CA HIS A 74 -2.22 8.82 -0.86
C HIS A 74 -0.89 9.19 -1.52
N LYS A 75 -0.48 8.39 -2.51
CA LYS A 75 0.76 8.63 -3.26
C LYS A 75 0.68 8.00 -4.64
N THR A 76 1.33 8.64 -5.60
CA THR A 76 1.50 8.12 -6.96
C THR A 76 2.94 7.66 -7.14
N PHE A 77 3.13 6.47 -7.68
CA PHE A 77 4.43 5.90 -8.03
C PHE A 77 4.54 5.80 -9.55
N ALA A 78 5.76 5.86 -10.09
CA ALA A 78 5.98 5.86 -11.54
C ALA A 78 5.54 4.55 -12.21
N ASN A 79 5.56 3.45 -11.46
CA ASN A 79 5.05 2.14 -11.86
C ASN A 79 4.80 1.24 -10.63
N ALA A 80 4.17 0.09 -10.86
CA ALA A 80 3.87 -0.90 -9.81
C ALA A 80 5.13 -1.49 -9.14
N CYS A 81 6.26 -1.57 -9.85
CA CYS A 81 7.52 -2.01 -9.25
C CYS A 81 8.00 -1.00 -8.20
N GLU A 82 8.01 0.30 -8.52
CA GLU A 82 8.39 1.34 -7.56
C GLU A 82 7.46 1.38 -6.34
N LEU A 83 6.14 1.18 -6.52
CA LEU A 83 5.20 1.00 -5.40
C LEU A 83 5.64 -0.15 -4.47
N SER A 84 5.94 -1.32 -5.02
CA SER A 84 6.39 -2.49 -4.24
C SER A 84 7.68 -2.20 -3.47
N THR A 85 8.66 -1.57 -4.13
CA THR A 85 9.95 -1.23 -3.49
C THR A 85 9.82 -0.22 -2.36
N ALA A 86 8.81 0.66 -2.43
CA ALA A 86 8.60 1.70 -1.43
C ALA A 86 7.72 1.25 -0.26
N THR A 87 6.74 0.36 -0.51
CA THR A 87 5.66 0.09 0.46
C THR A 87 5.57 -1.36 0.92
N GLY A 88 6.24 -2.28 0.23
CA GLY A 88 6.36 -3.68 0.65
C GLY A 88 5.01 -4.38 0.72
N ALA A 89 4.73 -5.04 1.85
CA ALA A 89 3.51 -5.85 2.03
C ALA A 89 2.20 -5.05 2.01
N LEU A 90 2.23 -3.75 2.35
CA LEU A 90 1.01 -2.99 2.65
C LEU A 90 0.04 -2.82 1.45
N PHE A 91 0.57 -2.75 0.23
CA PHE A 91 -0.23 -2.55 -0.99
C PHE A 91 -0.15 -3.74 -1.96
N ARG A 92 0.23 -4.93 -1.48
CA ARG A 92 0.29 -6.15 -2.31
C ARG A 92 -1.04 -6.92 -2.25
N PHE A 93 -2.06 -6.47 -2.99
CA PHE A 93 -3.39 -7.10 -3.10
C PHE A 93 -4.09 -6.88 -4.46
#